data_AF-A0A1I0KK85-F1
#
_entry.id   AF-A0A1I0KK85-F1
#
_cell.length_a   1.000
_cell.length_b   1.000
_cell.length_c   1.000
_cell.angle_alpha   90.00
_cell.angle_beta   90.00
_cell.angle_gamma   90.00
#
_symmetry.space_group_name_H-M   'P 1'
#
loop_
_entity.id
_entity.type
_entity.pdbx_description
1 polymer ?
#
loop_
_entity_poly.entity_id
_entity_poly.type
_entity_poly.pdbx_seq_one_letter_code
_entity_poly.pdbx_strand_id
1 'polypeptide(L)'
;MTPTERTLARLPAHLRRYVVGQDYASYTPRDQAVWRHILGRLRSHLSDRAHAVYLDGLEATGIGVERIPSLDEMNERLARLGWAAVAVRGFIPPAVFTELQSMGVLAIAADIRTHEHIQYTPAPDIVHESAGHAPIIANARYAEYLRRCGIVGFKSIATLEDQAVFEAIRHLSVVKEDPTSSPEAVAHAQARLEAASQSRRYVSESTQASRLYWWTAEYGLVGSLEEPRLYGAGLLSSIGEAEHCLTPAVKRVPLSLSCVTTDYDITRMQPQLFVARDFEHLFQVLEEFEATLSWKRGGDHGLNEALRARTVNHLVLSDGREISGRVEGLLPGAQPVAEGLSTALVSLAGPVLLSHGGKALGTPWQNPTLVAFGGGTLPEQGPFQLELASGLRLEGFAGGGNEVLRLRGSLNGRPLELPTVARLFLASGLPSVAGGPADPGAWDRWFGEMDSFTEGEGEAQARARKAEALSPALAALYEEVHALRASGQFRPDRLETLVRAAARYPDEWLLKAELDELRRLPPQEAYVA
;
A
#
# COMPACT_ATOMS: atom_id res chain seq x y z
N MET A 1 -10.63 -23.40 -11.73
CA MET A 1 -10.08 -22.15 -11.20
C MET A 1 -9.36 -22.44 -9.89
N THR A 2 -8.06 -22.16 -9.80
CA THR A 2 -7.28 -22.24 -8.56
C THR A 2 -7.77 -21.24 -7.51
N PRO A 3 -7.39 -21.35 -6.23
CA PRO A 3 -7.70 -20.33 -5.22
C PRO A 3 -7.31 -18.91 -5.64
N THR A 4 -6.12 -18.72 -6.21
CA THR A 4 -5.65 -17.41 -6.68
C THR A 4 -6.47 -16.89 -7.85
N GLU A 5 -6.80 -17.73 -8.84
CA GLU A 5 -7.66 -17.33 -9.96
C GLU A 5 -9.04 -16.85 -9.50
N ARG A 6 -9.60 -17.45 -8.43
CA ARG A 6 -10.86 -17.00 -7.82
C ARG A 6 -10.71 -15.64 -7.15
N THR A 7 -9.59 -15.38 -6.48
CA THR A 7 -9.27 -14.06 -5.92
C THR A 7 -9.19 -13.01 -7.03
N LEU A 8 -8.44 -13.28 -8.11
CA LEU A 8 -8.27 -12.36 -9.24
C LEU A 8 -9.60 -12.03 -9.93
N ALA A 9 -10.49 -13.01 -10.10
CA ALA A 9 -11.80 -12.79 -10.71
C ALA A 9 -12.69 -11.84 -9.90
N ARG A 10 -12.48 -11.74 -8.58
CA ARG A 10 -13.23 -10.83 -7.69
C ARG A 10 -12.63 -9.44 -7.61
N LEU A 11 -11.36 -9.26 -8.01
CA LEU A 11 -10.74 -7.95 -8.00
C LEU A 11 -11.36 -7.03 -9.05
N PRO A 12 -11.60 -5.74 -8.72
CA PRO A 12 -11.89 -4.70 -9.68
C PRO A 12 -10.88 -4.67 -10.82
N ALA A 13 -11.35 -4.39 -12.04
CA ALA A 13 -10.50 -4.43 -13.23
C ALA A 13 -9.29 -3.49 -13.16
N HIS A 14 -9.46 -2.30 -12.58
CA HIS A 14 -8.41 -1.28 -12.44
C HIS A 14 -7.27 -1.71 -11.51
N LEU A 15 -7.52 -2.66 -10.59
CA LEU A 15 -6.50 -3.22 -9.71
C LEU A 15 -5.72 -4.36 -10.38
N ARG A 16 -6.36 -5.11 -11.30
CA ARG A 16 -5.75 -6.32 -11.89
C ARG A 16 -4.48 -6.05 -12.69
N ARG A 17 -4.33 -4.85 -13.27
CA ARG A 17 -3.11 -4.47 -14.03
C ARG A 17 -1.86 -4.33 -13.15
N TYR A 18 -2.03 -4.18 -11.84
CA TYR A 18 -0.93 -4.14 -10.87
C TYR A 18 -0.58 -5.52 -10.32
N VAL A 19 -1.36 -6.55 -10.69
CA VAL A 19 -1.22 -7.92 -10.22
C VAL A 19 -0.54 -8.77 -11.29
N VAL A 20 0.37 -9.62 -10.85
CA VAL A 20 1.08 -10.56 -11.72
C VAL A 20 0.83 -12.00 -11.28
N GLY A 21 1.10 -12.95 -12.17
CA GLY A 21 1.15 -14.37 -11.79
C GLY A 21 2.38 -14.68 -10.94
N GLN A 22 2.24 -15.56 -9.95
CA GLN A 22 3.39 -16.16 -9.27
C GLN A 22 3.93 -17.30 -10.14
N ASP A 23 5.01 -17.05 -10.86
CA ASP A 23 5.77 -18.11 -11.54
C ASP A 23 6.57 -18.91 -10.51
N TYR A 24 5.91 -19.85 -9.83
CA TYR A 24 6.53 -20.63 -8.76
C TYR A 24 7.73 -21.46 -9.25
N ALA A 25 7.72 -21.88 -10.52
CA ALA A 25 8.81 -22.65 -11.11
C ALA A 25 10.10 -21.82 -11.29
N SER A 26 10.00 -20.49 -11.23
CA SER A 26 11.17 -19.61 -11.31
C SER A 26 12.01 -19.54 -10.01
N TYR A 27 11.49 -20.01 -8.87
CA TYR A 27 12.27 -20.08 -7.63
C TYR A 27 13.31 -21.19 -7.70
N THR A 28 14.57 -20.81 -7.60
CA THR A 28 15.69 -21.76 -7.63
C THR A 28 15.80 -22.52 -6.29
N PRO A 29 16.49 -23.67 -6.27
CA PRO A 29 16.86 -24.33 -5.02
C PRO A 29 17.59 -23.43 -4.01
N ARG A 30 18.38 -22.46 -4.50
CA ARG A 30 19.05 -21.46 -3.65
C ARG A 30 18.04 -20.51 -3.00
N ASP A 31 17.04 -20.06 -3.76
CA ASP A 31 15.94 -19.25 -3.23
C ASP A 31 15.19 -19.99 -2.12
N GLN A 32 14.90 -21.27 -2.34
CA GLN A 32 14.28 -22.13 -1.33
C GLN A 32 15.16 -22.27 -0.08
N ALA A 33 16.48 -22.32 -0.23
CA ALA A 33 17.42 -22.33 0.89
C ALA A 33 17.48 -20.99 1.64
N VAL A 34 17.42 -19.86 0.93
CA VAL A 34 17.35 -18.52 1.54
C VAL A 34 16.10 -18.42 2.41
N TRP A 35 14.93 -18.82 1.87
CA TRP A 35 13.68 -18.87 2.61
C TRP A 35 13.79 -19.72 3.89
N ARG A 36 14.23 -20.98 3.75
CA ARG A 36 14.42 -21.91 4.88
C ARG A 36 15.30 -21.31 5.96
N HIS A 37 16.44 -20.77 5.57
CA HIS A 37 17.39 -20.19 6.51
C HIS A 37 16.77 -19.03 7.29
N ILE A 38 16.14 -18.08 6.59
CA ILE A 38 15.53 -16.90 7.22
C ILE A 38 14.40 -17.33 8.16
N LEU A 39 13.44 -18.11 7.67
CA LEU A 39 12.27 -18.47 8.46
C LEU A 39 12.62 -19.42 9.62
N GLY A 40 13.60 -20.30 9.46
CA GLY A 40 14.12 -21.14 10.55
C GLY A 40 14.73 -20.31 11.69
N ARG A 41 15.54 -19.29 11.36
CA ARG A 41 16.11 -18.35 12.33
C ARG A 41 15.03 -17.52 13.02
N LEU A 42 14.14 -16.91 12.24
CA LEU A 42 13.06 -16.07 12.74
C LEU A 42 12.13 -16.87 13.66
N ARG A 43 11.69 -18.07 13.26
CA ARG A 43 10.83 -18.92 14.08
C ARG A 43 11.45 -19.23 15.44
N SER A 44 12.75 -19.54 15.48
CA SER A 44 13.46 -19.78 16.74
C SER A 44 13.50 -18.52 17.61
N HIS A 45 13.93 -17.39 17.04
CA HIS A 45 14.11 -16.14 17.77
C HIS A 45 12.80 -15.49 18.22
N LEU A 46 11.74 -15.63 17.43
CA LEU A 46 10.43 -15.03 17.68
C LEU A 46 9.55 -15.88 18.60
N SER A 47 9.93 -17.12 18.90
CA SER A 47 9.09 -18.07 19.64
C SER A 47 8.64 -17.57 21.02
N ASP A 48 9.48 -16.80 21.69
CA ASP A 48 9.22 -16.20 23.00
C ASP A 48 9.16 -14.66 22.96
N ARG A 49 9.22 -14.04 21.77
CA ARG A 49 9.31 -12.56 21.59
C ARG A 49 8.18 -11.97 20.76
N ALA A 50 7.66 -12.69 19.77
CA ALA A 50 6.54 -12.22 18.98
C ALA A 50 5.23 -12.30 19.77
N HIS A 51 4.22 -11.60 19.29
CA HIS A 51 2.86 -11.74 19.77
C HIS A 51 2.40 -13.20 19.63
N ALA A 52 1.65 -13.72 20.60
CA ALA A 52 1.34 -15.15 20.72
C ALA A 52 0.70 -15.77 19.48
N VAL A 53 -0.01 -14.98 18.67
CA VAL A 53 -0.65 -15.45 17.43
C VAL A 53 0.34 -15.75 16.30
N TYR A 54 1.57 -15.22 16.34
CA TYR A 54 2.48 -15.24 15.19
C TYR A 54 2.81 -16.65 14.71
N LEU A 55 3.21 -17.54 15.63
CA LEU A 55 3.64 -18.90 15.26
C LEU A 55 2.50 -19.74 14.68
N ASP A 56 1.34 -19.74 15.34
CA ASP A 56 0.14 -20.43 14.85
C ASP A 56 -0.39 -19.76 13.56
N GLY A 57 -0.18 -18.45 13.45
CA GLY A 57 -0.52 -17.62 12.31
C GLY A 57 0.24 -17.99 11.03
N LEU A 58 1.50 -18.42 11.15
CA LEU A 58 2.28 -18.92 10.02
C LEU A 58 1.53 -20.10 9.36
N GLU A 59 1.16 -21.11 10.14
CA GLU A 59 0.42 -22.27 9.63
C GLU A 59 -0.98 -21.87 9.14
N ALA A 60 -1.69 -21.03 9.90
CA ALA A 60 -3.03 -20.56 9.56
C ALA A 60 -3.08 -19.74 8.27
N THR A 61 -1.95 -19.26 7.76
CA THR A 61 -1.83 -18.49 6.51
C THR A 61 -1.06 -19.23 5.40
N GLY A 62 -0.75 -20.51 5.60
CA GLY A 62 -0.10 -21.34 4.58
C GLY A 62 1.41 -21.12 4.48
N ILE A 63 2.04 -20.65 5.54
CA ILE A 63 3.47 -20.35 5.61
C ILE A 63 4.18 -21.45 6.39
N GLY A 64 5.14 -22.10 5.74
CA GLY A 64 5.97 -23.14 6.31
C GLY A 64 7.45 -22.86 6.14
N VAL A 65 8.28 -23.48 6.97
CA VAL A 65 9.75 -23.27 6.96
C VAL A 65 10.39 -23.82 5.69
N GLU A 66 9.97 -25.00 5.22
CA GLU A 66 10.73 -25.78 4.23
C GLU A 66 10.73 -25.21 2.79
N ARG A 67 9.70 -24.43 2.43
CA ARG A 67 9.52 -23.93 1.06
C ARG A 67 8.86 -22.57 1.04
N ILE A 68 9.22 -21.76 0.04
CA ILE A 68 8.54 -20.50 -0.29
C ILE A 68 7.05 -20.80 -0.48
N PRO A 69 6.14 -19.98 0.08
CA PRO A 69 4.71 -20.25 0.02
C PRO A 69 4.16 -20.09 -1.39
N SER A 70 3.24 -20.99 -1.77
CA SER A 70 2.42 -20.83 -2.96
C SER A 70 1.24 -19.92 -2.64
N LEU A 71 0.95 -18.95 -3.51
CA LEU A 71 -0.23 -18.10 -3.36
C LEU A 71 -1.54 -18.88 -3.39
N ASP A 72 -1.60 -20.03 -4.07
CA ASP A 72 -2.79 -20.87 -4.06
C ASP A 72 -3.05 -21.47 -2.67
N GLU A 73 -2.01 -21.96 -2.01
CA GLU A 73 -2.09 -22.47 -0.64
C GLU A 73 -2.39 -21.34 0.35
N MET A 74 -1.70 -20.19 0.22
CA MET A 74 -2.00 -19.02 1.05
C MET A 74 -3.45 -18.59 0.88
N ASN A 75 -3.96 -18.48 -0.34
CA ASN A 75 -5.35 -18.09 -0.60
C ASN A 75 -6.36 -19.13 -0.10
N GLU A 76 -6.04 -20.43 -0.12
CA GLU A 76 -6.91 -21.45 0.49
C GLU A 76 -7.04 -21.24 2.01
N ARG A 77 -5.94 -20.88 2.68
CA ARG A 77 -5.87 -20.66 4.13
C ARG A 77 -6.47 -19.32 4.53
N LEU A 78 -6.03 -18.23 3.90
CA LEU A 78 -6.50 -16.86 4.12
C LEU A 78 -8.01 -16.70 3.88
N ALA A 79 -8.58 -17.44 2.93
CA ALA A 79 -10.03 -17.40 2.68
C ALA A 79 -10.85 -17.75 3.93
N ARG A 80 -10.32 -18.62 4.82
CA ARG A 80 -10.96 -19.00 6.10
C ARG A 80 -10.93 -17.87 7.12
N LEU A 81 -10.00 -16.93 6.96
CA LEU A 81 -9.84 -15.73 7.77
C LEU A 81 -10.55 -14.50 7.16
N GLY A 82 -11.20 -14.67 6.00
CA GLY A 82 -11.81 -13.57 5.26
C GLY A 82 -10.77 -12.63 4.62
N TRP A 83 -9.63 -13.18 4.23
CA TRP A 83 -8.55 -12.48 3.54
C TRP A 83 -8.14 -13.22 2.26
N ALA A 84 -7.36 -12.54 1.43
CA ALA A 84 -6.73 -13.11 0.25
C ALA A 84 -5.34 -12.49 0.02
N ALA A 85 -4.60 -13.02 -0.95
CA ALA A 85 -3.31 -12.51 -1.37
C ALA A 85 -3.21 -12.52 -2.89
N VAL A 86 -2.52 -11.52 -3.44
CA VAL A 86 -2.17 -11.43 -4.86
C VAL A 86 -0.69 -11.09 -5.03
N ALA A 87 -0.07 -11.59 -6.09
CA ALA A 87 1.31 -11.25 -6.39
C ALA A 87 1.40 -9.88 -7.06
N VAL A 88 2.34 -9.05 -6.64
CA VAL A 88 2.66 -7.76 -7.27
C VAL A 88 4.14 -7.70 -7.66
N ARG A 89 4.48 -6.71 -8.48
CA ARG A 89 5.85 -6.42 -8.92
C ARG A 89 6.33 -5.09 -8.34
N GLY A 90 7.47 -5.14 -7.66
CA GLY A 90 8.10 -4.00 -7.03
C GLY A 90 7.13 -3.15 -6.20
N PHE A 91 7.32 -1.84 -6.26
CA PHE A 91 6.45 -0.87 -5.60
C PHE A 91 5.19 -0.58 -6.42
N ILE A 92 4.03 -0.88 -5.83
CA ILE A 92 2.71 -0.46 -6.33
C ILE A 92 2.32 0.92 -5.80
N PRO A 93 1.48 1.69 -6.52
CA PRO A 93 1.03 3.00 -6.05
C PRO A 93 0.35 2.88 -4.67
N PRO A 94 0.59 3.82 -3.73
CA PRO A 94 -0.01 3.76 -2.40
C PRO A 94 -1.53 3.62 -2.40
N ALA A 95 -2.23 4.29 -3.33
CA ALA A 95 -3.68 4.17 -3.48
C ALA A 95 -4.13 2.75 -3.88
N VAL A 96 -3.33 2.03 -4.69
CA VAL A 96 -3.61 0.64 -5.09
C VAL A 96 -3.38 -0.29 -3.89
N PHE A 97 -2.29 -0.08 -3.15
CA PHE A 97 -1.99 -0.83 -1.93
C PHE A 97 -3.11 -0.70 -0.89
N THR A 98 -3.52 0.53 -0.58
CA THR A 98 -4.55 0.80 0.42
C THR A 98 -5.94 0.33 -0.02
N GLU A 99 -6.25 0.39 -1.33
CA GLU A 99 -7.49 -0.18 -1.87
C GLU A 99 -7.52 -1.71 -1.72
N LEU A 100 -6.46 -2.41 -2.14
CA LEU A 100 -6.34 -3.87 -1.94
C LEU A 100 -6.47 -4.25 -0.47
N GLN A 101 -5.78 -3.53 0.42
CA GLN A 101 -5.82 -3.79 1.85
C GLN A 101 -7.21 -3.53 2.45
N SER A 102 -7.92 -2.50 1.99
CA SER A 102 -9.30 -2.22 2.42
C SER A 102 -10.27 -3.37 2.09
N MET A 103 -9.95 -4.14 1.04
CA MET A 103 -10.70 -5.32 0.61
C MET A 103 -10.26 -6.61 1.32
N GLY A 104 -9.29 -6.55 2.24
CA GLY A 104 -8.70 -7.73 2.86
C GLY A 104 -7.81 -8.52 1.90
N VAL A 105 -7.10 -7.86 1.00
CA VAL A 105 -6.17 -8.48 0.04
C VAL A 105 -4.75 -8.00 0.32
N LEU A 106 -3.84 -8.94 0.60
CA LEU A 106 -2.41 -8.68 0.72
C LEU A 106 -1.76 -8.58 -0.67
N ALA A 107 -0.92 -7.56 -0.85
CA ALA A 107 -0.06 -7.42 -2.02
C ALA A 107 1.30 -8.08 -1.71
N ILE A 108 1.53 -9.28 -2.25
CA ILE A 108 2.75 -10.06 -2.00
C ILE A 108 3.75 -9.81 -3.11
N ALA A 109 4.91 -9.23 -2.79
CA ALA A 109 6.03 -9.17 -3.71
C ALA A 109 6.45 -10.60 -4.09
N ALA A 110 6.51 -10.90 -5.38
CA ALA A 110 6.82 -12.25 -5.86
C ALA A 110 8.31 -12.60 -5.77
N ASP A 111 9.19 -11.61 -5.66
CA ASP A 111 10.63 -11.82 -5.58
C ASP A 111 11.11 -12.20 -4.18
N ILE A 112 12.23 -12.91 -4.11
CA ILE A 112 12.95 -13.16 -2.85
C ILE A 112 14.32 -12.46 -2.87
N ARG A 113 14.73 -11.94 -1.72
CA ARG A 113 16.07 -11.36 -1.53
C ARG A 113 17.19 -12.38 -1.76
N THR A 114 18.40 -11.90 -2.04
CA THR A 114 19.57 -12.75 -2.24
C THR A 114 20.17 -13.20 -0.91
N HIS A 115 20.97 -14.28 -0.95
CA HIS A 115 21.71 -14.79 0.21
C HIS A 115 22.70 -13.76 0.83
N GLU A 116 23.13 -12.74 0.08
CA GLU A 116 23.98 -11.64 0.56
C GLU A 116 23.22 -10.64 1.45
N HIS A 117 21.90 -10.54 1.27
CA HIS A 117 21.03 -9.58 1.96
C HIS A 117 20.08 -10.26 2.97
N ILE A 118 20.50 -11.39 3.55
CA ILE A 118 19.65 -12.20 4.46
C ILE A 118 19.20 -11.43 5.71
N GLN A 119 20.05 -10.54 6.23
CA GLN A 119 19.73 -9.81 7.47
C GLN A 119 18.67 -8.73 7.26
N TYR A 120 18.68 -8.05 6.10
CA TYR A 120 17.80 -6.94 5.77
C TYR A 120 17.82 -6.63 4.26
N THR A 121 16.67 -6.28 3.71
CA THR A 121 16.53 -5.68 2.37
C THR A 121 15.67 -4.42 2.46
N PRO A 122 16.05 -3.31 1.80
CA PRO A 122 15.23 -2.10 1.77
C PRO A 122 14.01 -2.22 0.86
N ALA A 123 14.01 -3.16 -0.09
CA ALA A 123 12.86 -3.43 -0.97
C ALA A 123 12.03 -4.60 -0.41
N PRO A 124 10.69 -4.49 -0.37
CA PRO A 124 9.82 -5.58 0.05
C PRO A 124 9.99 -6.83 -0.83
N ASP A 125 10.05 -7.99 -0.20
CA ASP A 125 10.18 -9.29 -0.87
C ASP A 125 9.16 -10.29 -0.29
N ILE A 126 9.08 -11.48 -0.85
CA ILE A 126 8.11 -12.50 -0.44
C ILE A 126 8.25 -12.86 1.03
N VAL A 127 9.46 -12.82 1.61
CA VAL A 127 9.68 -13.07 3.04
C VAL A 127 9.00 -12.00 3.89
N HIS A 128 9.21 -10.73 3.54
CA HIS A 128 8.58 -9.60 4.22
C HIS A 128 7.04 -9.68 4.14
N GLU A 129 6.53 -9.82 2.92
CA GLU A 129 5.10 -9.74 2.68
C GLU A 129 4.33 -10.96 3.19
N SER A 130 4.87 -12.16 3.01
CA SER A 130 4.23 -13.36 3.52
C SER A 130 4.51 -13.57 5.01
N ALA A 131 5.76 -13.79 5.42
CA ALA A 131 6.09 -14.18 6.80
C ALA A 131 6.08 -13.01 7.80
N GLY A 132 6.09 -11.76 7.33
CA GLY A 132 5.93 -10.58 8.18
C GLY A 132 4.45 -10.23 8.41
N HIS A 133 3.71 -9.94 7.33
CA HIS A 133 2.33 -9.42 7.43
C HIS A 133 1.27 -10.50 7.66
N ALA A 134 1.34 -11.62 6.92
CA ALA A 134 0.23 -12.58 6.91
C ALA A 134 -0.04 -13.25 8.27
N PRO A 135 0.94 -13.67 9.09
CA PRO A 135 0.66 -14.47 10.28
C PRO A 135 -0.23 -13.77 11.31
N ILE A 136 -0.07 -12.45 11.51
CA ILE A 136 -0.83 -11.72 12.52
C ILE A 136 -2.31 -11.58 12.11
N ILE A 137 -2.65 -11.72 10.82
CA ILE A 137 -4.05 -11.72 10.33
C ILE A 137 -4.88 -12.86 10.92
N ALA A 138 -4.25 -13.94 11.42
CA ALA A 138 -4.95 -14.97 12.18
C ALA A 138 -5.65 -14.42 13.45
N ASN A 139 -5.23 -13.26 13.95
CA ASN A 139 -5.99 -12.50 14.93
C ASN A 139 -7.06 -11.64 14.23
N ALA A 140 -8.33 -12.00 14.39
CA ALA A 140 -9.46 -11.32 13.73
C ALA A 140 -9.54 -9.82 14.04
N ARG A 141 -9.12 -9.38 15.24
CA ARG A 141 -9.16 -7.97 15.61
C ARG A 141 -8.09 -7.17 14.89
N TYR A 142 -6.86 -7.70 14.83
CA TYR A 142 -5.78 -7.09 14.05
C TYR A 142 -6.06 -7.11 12.54
N ALA A 143 -6.62 -8.20 12.03
CA ALA A 143 -7.10 -8.27 10.66
C ALA A 143 -8.09 -7.13 10.36
N GLU A 144 -9.07 -6.87 11.21
CA GLU A 144 -9.97 -5.73 10.99
C GLU A 144 -9.24 -4.38 11.09
N TYR A 145 -8.25 -4.24 11.98
CA TYR A 145 -7.42 -3.03 12.07
C TYR A 145 -6.71 -2.75 10.74
N LEU A 146 -6.09 -3.75 10.12
CA LEU A 146 -5.42 -3.59 8.82
C LEU A 146 -6.40 -3.18 7.72
N ARG A 147 -7.60 -3.76 7.65
CA ARG A 147 -8.62 -3.31 6.68
C ARG A 147 -8.99 -1.86 6.89
N ARG A 148 -9.17 -1.44 8.15
CA ARG A 148 -9.46 -0.04 8.51
C ARG A 148 -8.32 0.90 8.15
N CYS A 149 -7.07 0.51 8.34
CA CYS A 149 -5.91 1.26 7.83
C CYS A 149 -5.97 1.41 6.31
N GLY A 150 -6.32 0.35 5.58
CA GLY A 150 -6.55 0.41 4.13
C GLY A 150 -7.62 1.42 3.75
N ILE A 151 -8.79 1.41 4.40
CA ILE A 151 -9.86 2.40 4.16
C ILE A 151 -9.40 3.83 4.43
N VAL A 152 -8.73 4.04 5.57
CA VAL A 152 -8.23 5.36 5.97
C VAL A 152 -7.21 5.86 4.96
N GLY A 153 -6.19 5.06 4.64
CA GLY A 153 -5.17 5.43 3.66
C GLY A 153 -5.72 5.63 2.25
N PHE A 154 -6.74 4.88 1.84
CA PHE A 154 -7.40 5.03 0.54
C PHE A 154 -8.20 6.34 0.44
N LYS A 155 -8.82 6.78 1.54
CA LYS A 155 -9.63 8.02 1.58
C LYS A 155 -8.83 9.26 1.93
N SER A 156 -7.64 9.12 2.50
CA SER A 156 -6.74 10.24 2.80
C SER A 156 -6.36 11.00 1.53
N ILE A 157 -6.34 12.33 1.62
CA ILE A 157 -5.94 13.17 0.50
C ILE A 157 -4.41 13.08 0.29
N ALA A 158 -4.01 12.60 -0.89
CA ALA A 158 -2.63 12.60 -1.36
C ALA A 158 -2.35 13.85 -2.20
N THR A 159 -1.13 14.35 -2.12
CA THR A 159 -0.68 15.53 -2.87
C THR A 159 0.03 15.15 -4.16
N LEU A 160 0.15 16.10 -5.08
CA LEU A 160 0.99 15.94 -6.27
C LEU A 160 2.46 15.61 -5.90
N GLU A 161 2.95 16.14 -4.78
CA GLU A 161 4.31 15.88 -4.31
C GLU A 161 4.48 14.45 -3.79
N ASP A 162 3.45 13.88 -3.15
CA ASP A 162 3.46 12.48 -2.72
C ASP A 162 3.59 11.55 -3.93
N GLN A 163 2.85 11.84 -5.00
CA GLN A 163 2.94 11.11 -6.26
C GLN A 163 4.34 11.22 -6.89
N ALA A 164 4.91 12.42 -6.94
CA ALA A 164 6.26 12.63 -7.48
C ALA A 164 7.33 11.87 -6.69
N VAL A 165 7.21 11.81 -5.36
CA VAL A 165 8.12 11.02 -4.52
C VAL A 165 7.96 9.52 -4.79
N PHE A 166 6.72 9.03 -4.86
CA PHE A 166 6.47 7.63 -5.19
C PHE A 166 7.08 7.24 -6.55
N GLU A 167 6.84 8.03 -7.60
CA GLU A 167 7.40 7.79 -8.93
C GLU A 167 8.93 7.78 -8.92
N ALA A 168 9.55 8.68 -8.14
CA ALA A 168 11.00 8.71 -7.98
C ALA A 168 11.56 7.50 -7.21
N ILE A 169 10.88 7.04 -6.15
CA ILE A 169 11.23 5.81 -5.42
C ILE A 169 11.16 4.60 -6.36
N ARG A 170 10.04 4.46 -7.09
CA ARG A 170 9.84 3.38 -8.05
C ARG A 170 10.93 3.38 -9.11
N HIS A 171 11.21 4.53 -9.73
CA HIS A 171 12.26 4.65 -10.73
C HIS A 171 13.65 4.29 -10.16
N LEU A 172 13.96 4.75 -8.94
CA LEU A 172 15.22 4.40 -8.29
C LEU A 172 15.33 2.90 -8.00
N SER A 173 14.23 2.22 -7.61
CA SER A 173 14.22 0.76 -7.42
C SER A 173 14.54 0.05 -8.71
N VAL A 174 13.84 0.39 -9.80
CA VAL A 174 14.04 -0.21 -11.12
C VAL A 174 15.49 -0.04 -11.60
N VAL A 175 16.04 1.17 -11.49
CA VAL A 175 17.43 1.46 -11.91
C VAL A 175 18.47 0.77 -11.02
N LYS A 176 18.23 0.63 -9.71
CA LYS A 176 19.15 -0.09 -8.81
C LYS A 176 19.12 -1.60 -9.02
N GLU A 177 18.00 -2.13 -9.47
CA GLU A 177 17.81 -3.56 -9.72
C GLU A 177 18.25 -3.99 -11.12
N ASP A 178 18.33 -3.05 -12.07
CA ASP A 178 18.88 -3.29 -13.41
C ASP A 178 20.41 -3.41 -13.38
N PRO A 179 20.99 -4.61 -13.65
CA PRO A 179 22.44 -4.80 -13.63
C PRO A 179 23.19 -4.08 -14.76
N THR A 180 22.47 -3.57 -15.76
CA THR A 180 23.04 -2.80 -16.87
C THR A 180 23.04 -1.30 -16.60
N SER A 181 22.37 -0.86 -15.55
CA SER A 181 22.31 0.55 -15.18
C SER A 181 23.69 1.07 -14.76
N SER A 182 24.07 2.21 -15.34
CA SER A 182 25.36 2.85 -15.03
C SER A 182 25.32 3.50 -13.64
N PRO A 183 26.48 3.70 -12.99
CA PRO A 183 26.57 4.48 -11.76
C PRO A 183 25.97 5.90 -11.91
N GLU A 184 26.07 6.48 -13.10
CA GLU A 184 25.47 7.78 -13.43
C GLU A 184 23.93 7.72 -13.46
N ALA A 185 23.35 6.65 -14.03
CA ALA A 185 21.90 6.44 -14.03
C ALA A 185 21.36 6.31 -12.60
N VAL A 186 22.04 5.54 -11.74
CA VAL A 186 21.69 5.41 -10.31
C VAL A 186 21.81 6.76 -9.60
N ALA A 187 22.89 7.52 -9.83
CA ALA A 187 23.07 8.84 -9.25
C ALA A 187 21.99 9.83 -9.70
N HIS A 188 21.60 9.80 -10.98
CA HIS A 188 20.52 10.62 -11.51
C HIS A 188 19.16 10.26 -10.89
N ALA A 189 18.85 8.96 -10.77
CA ALA A 189 17.63 8.51 -10.10
C ALA A 189 17.59 8.92 -8.62
N GLN A 190 18.72 8.85 -7.92
CA GLN A 190 18.85 9.29 -6.54
C GLN A 190 18.64 10.80 -6.39
N ALA A 191 19.21 11.61 -7.30
CA ALA A 191 19.02 13.05 -7.32
C ALA A 191 17.55 13.44 -7.60
N ARG A 192 16.85 12.69 -8.47
CA ARG A 192 15.41 12.87 -8.70
C ARG A 192 14.59 12.61 -7.45
N LEU A 193 14.89 11.55 -6.70
CA LEU A 193 14.23 11.26 -5.43
C LEU A 193 14.47 12.35 -4.40
N GLU A 194 15.70 12.84 -4.29
CA GLU A 194 16.03 13.93 -3.38
C GLU A 194 15.28 15.22 -3.74
N ALA A 195 15.27 15.60 -5.03
CA ALA A 195 14.52 16.76 -5.51
C ALA A 195 13.01 16.62 -5.28
N ALA A 196 12.43 15.46 -5.55
CA ALA A 196 11.02 15.18 -5.28
C ALA A 196 10.69 15.28 -3.78
N SER A 197 11.56 14.73 -2.92
CA SER A 197 11.39 14.77 -1.47
C SER A 197 11.48 16.20 -0.92
N GLN A 198 12.40 17.01 -1.45
CA GLN A 198 12.56 18.42 -1.08
C GLN A 198 11.43 19.33 -1.61
N SER A 199 10.67 18.87 -2.61
CA SER A 199 9.54 19.64 -3.17
C SER A 199 8.29 19.65 -2.28
N ARG A 200 8.23 18.78 -1.25
CA ARG A 200 7.09 18.67 -0.34
C ARG A 200 6.85 19.99 0.40
N ARG A 201 5.68 20.58 0.20
CA ARG A 201 5.26 21.83 0.86
C ARG A 201 4.79 21.64 2.30
N TYR A 202 4.23 20.47 2.61
CA TYR A 202 3.68 20.11 3.92
C TYR A 202 3.48 18.60 4.00
N VAL A 203 3.13 18.10 5.20
CA VAL A 203 2.77 16.70 5.43
C VAL A 203 1.30 16.48 5.11
N SER A 204 1.02 15.77 4.03
CA SER A 204 -0.34 15.43 3.58
C SER A 204 -1.03 14.43 4.51
N GLU A 205 -2.35 14.33 4.40
CA GLU A 205 -3.13 13.27 5.06
C GLU A 205 -2.62 11.87 4.67
N SER A 206 -2.30 11.67 3.38
CA SER A 206 -1.76 10.38 2.91
C SER A 206 -0.40 10.06 3.53
N THR A 207 0.48 11.05 3.71
CA THR A 207 1.77 10.83 4.39
C THR A 207 1.56 10.51 5.87
N GLN A 208 0.62 11.17 6.54
CA GLN A 208 0.27 10.88 7.93
C GLN A 208 -0.29 9.46 8.10
N ALA A 209 -1.15 9.02 7.19
CA ALA A 209 -1.66 7.65 7.16
C ALA A 209 -0.54 6.61 6.94
N SER A 210 0.40 6.90 6.04
CA SER A 210 1.60 6.07 5.84
C SER A 210 2.46 5.96 7.10
N ARG A 211 2.64 7.06 7.85
CA ARG A 211 3.37 7.04 9.13
C ARG A 211 2.63 6.25 10.20
N LEU A 212 1.31 6.38 10.29
CA LEU A 212 0.51 5.53 11.19
C LEU A 212 0.73 4.05 10.87
N TYR A 213 0.65 3.68 9.59
CA TYR A 213 0.88 2.31 9.14
C TYR A 213 2.29 1.82 9.47
N TRP A 214 3.31 2.65 9.19
CA TRP A 214 4.71 2.35 9.49
C TRP A 214 4.95 2.07 10.98
N TRP A 215 4.48 2.96 11.85
CA TRP A 215 4.69 2.84 13.29
C TRP A 215 3.79 1.83 13.99
N THR A 216 2.91 1.15 13.23
CA THR A 216 2.03 0.10 13.74
C THR A 216 2.21 -1.20 12.98
N ALA A 217 1.63 -1.34 11.79
CA ALA A 217 1.67 -2.56 10.99
C ALA A 217 3.09 -2.99 10.58
N GLU A 218 4.02 -2.05 10.35
CA GLU A 218 5.40 -2.39 9.96
C GLU A 218 6.35 -2.54 11.15
N TYR A 219 6.36 -1.56 12.05
CA TYR A 219 7.34 -1.45 13.15
C TYR A 219 6.66 -1.25 14.51
N GLY A 220 5.50 -1.86 14.72
CA GLY A 220 4.77 -1.81 15.98
C GLY A 220 5.18 -2.88 16.98
N LEU A 221 5.14 -2.49 18.26
CA LEU A 221 5.26 -3.35 19.42
C LEU A 221 3.95 -3.34 20.23
N VAL A 222 3.66 -4.40 21.00
CA VAL A 222 2.44 -4.53 21.80
C VAL A 222 2.71 -5.10 23.19
N GLY A 223 2.03 -4.60 24.23
CA GLY A 223 2.18 -5.03 25.63
C GLY A 223 2.69 -3.91 26.53
N SER A 224 3.54 -4.26 27.51
CA SER A 224 4.18 -3.27 28.38
C SER A 224 5.36 -2.59 27.69
N LEU A 225 5.77 -1.41 28.17
CA LEU A 225 6.96 -0.72 27.63
C LEU A 225 8.26 -1.47 27.97
N GLU A 226 8.29 -2.11 29.13
CA GLU A 226 9.43 -2.83 29.68
C GLU A 226 9.66 -4.15 28.91
N GLU A 227 8.60 -4.90 28.65
CA GLU A 227 8.63 -6.24 28.04
C GLU A 227 7.59 -6.36 26.90
N PRO A 228 7.74 -5.58 25.81
CA PRO A 228 6.82 -5.64 24.69
C PRO A 228 7.01 -6.92 23.85
N ARG A 229 5.99 -7.24 23.05
CA ARG A 229 5.99 -8.27 22.02
C ARG A 229 6.01 -7.66 20.62
N LEU A 230 6.66 -8.35 19.69
CA LEU A 230 6.73 -7.94 18.28
C LEU A 230 5.45 -8.32 17.55
N TYR A 231 4.87 -7.39 16.78
CA TYR A 231 3.81 -7.72 15.81
C TYR A 231 3.98 -7.02 14.46
N GLY A 232 4.79 -5.97 14.37
CA GLY A 232 5.07 -5.29 13.12
C GLY A 232 5.81 -6.17 12.11
N ALA A 233 5.37 -6.18 10.86
CA ALA A 233 5.90 -7.07 9.81
C ALA A 233 7.39 -6.86 9.52
N GLY A 234 7.88 -5.62 9.55
CA GLY A 234 9.30 -5.29 9.42
C GLY A 234 10.15 -5.92 10.53
N LEU A 235 9.62 -6.01 11.76
CA LEU A 235 10.28 -6.68 12.89
C LEU A 235 10.17 -8.22 12.78
N LEU A 236 9.09 -8.73 12.23
CA LEU A 236 8.84 -10.17 12.11
C LEU A 236 9.55 -10.83 10.92
N SER A 237 10.06 -10.04 9.97
CA SER A 237 10.68 -10.54 8.71
C SER A 237 12.16 -10.18 8.54
N SER A 238 12.74 -9.46 9.50
CA SER A 238 14.15 -9.06 9.50
C SER A 238 14.85 -9.63 10.73
N ILE A 239 15.84 -10.50 10.52
CA ILE A 239 16.61 -11.10 11.63
C ILE A 239 17.30 -9.99 12.44
N GLY A 240 17.89 -9.01 11.75
CA GLY A 240 18.61 -7.92 12.40
C GLY A 240 17.70 -7.02 13.24
N GLU A 241 16.53 -6.62 12.70
CA GLU A 241 15.57 -5.80 13.45
C GLU A 241 14.93 -6.57 14.60
N ALA A 242 14.59 -7.86 14.41
CA ALA A 242 14.01 -8.69 15.45
C ALA A 242 14.93 -8.81 16.68
N GLU A 243 16.25 -8.79 16.47
CA GLU A 243 17.26 -8.76 17.55
C GLU A 243 17.45 -7.35 18.11
N HIS A 244 17.55 -6.34 17.24
CA HIS A 244 17.88 -4.96 17.62
C HIS A 244 16.76 -4.25 18.38
N CYS A 245 15.50 -4.46 18.00
CA CYS A 245 14.33 -3.71 18.48
C CYS A 245 14.07 -3.79 20.00
N LEU A 246 14.57 -4.84 20.66
CA LEU A 246 14.42 -5.05 22.11
C LEU A 246 15.66 -4.63 22.91
N THR A 247 16.71 -4.15 22.25
CA THR A 247 17.92 -3.66 22.93
C THR A 247 17.69 -2.28 23.57
N PRO A 248 18.52 -1.88 24.55
CA PRO A 248 18.46 -0.52 25.12
C PRO A 248 18.76 0.61 24.12
N ALA A 249 19.30 0.29 22.93
CA ALA A 249 19.59 1.28 21.90
C ALA A 249 18.31 1.82 21.23
N VAL A 250 17.21 1.07 21.29
CA VAL A 250 15.93 1.44 20.67
C VAL A 250 15.00 2.04 21.72
N LYS A 251 14.62 3.29 21.51
CA LYS A 251 13.70 3.99 22.39
C LYS A 251 12.29 3.44 22.22
N ARG A 252 11.64 3.06 23.31
CA ARG A 252 10.24 2.60 23.32
C ARG A 252 9.35 3.68 23.88
N VAL A 253 8.28 4.03 23.17
CA VAL A 253 7.30 5.04 23.60
C VAL A 253 5.88 4.50 23.50
N PRO A 254 4.94 4.93 24.36
CA PRO A 254 3.53 4.58 24.21
C PRO A 254 2.98 5.01 22.85
N LEU A 255 2.20 4.14 22.21
CA LEU A 255 1.44 4.52 21.02
C LEU A 255 0.51 5.70 21.35
N SER A 256 0.48 6.68 20.46
CA SER A 256 -0.39 7.84 20.52
C SER A 256 -0.49 8.47 19.13
N LEU A 257 -1.35 9.47 18.96
CA LEU A 257 -1.49 10.20 17.70
C LEU A 257 -0.17 10.84 17.21
N SER A 258 0.83 11.02 18.08
CA SER A 258 2.15 11.52 17.66
C SER A 258 2.85 10.66 16.59
N CYS A 259 2.46 9.38 16.45
CA CYS A 259 2.97 8.51 15.38
C CYS A 259 2.74 9.08 13.97
N VAL A 260 1.60 9.73 13.71
CA VAL A 260 1.29 10.27 12.38
C VAL A 260 2.14 11.49 12.01
N THR A 261 2.76 12.11 13.01
CA THR A 261 3.71 13.23 12.86
C THR A 261 5.18 12.80 12.94
N THR A 262 5.47 11.55 13.30
CA THR A 262 6.83 11.05 13.49
C THR A 262 7.38 10.54 12.15
N ASP A 263 8.44 11.18 11.67
CA ASP A 263 9.17 10.76 10.46
C ASP A 263 10.02 9.50 10.68
N TYR A 264 10.27 8.77 9.60
CA TYR A 264 11.08 7.55 9.58
C TYR A 264 12.04 7.51 8.38
N ASP A 265 13.11 6.73 8.52
CA ASP A 265 14.09 6.43 7.47
C ASP A 265 14.03 4.93 7.14
N ILE A 266 13.67 4.63 5.89
CA ILE A 266 13.54 3.25 5.39
C ILE A 266 14.89 2.58 5.12
N THR A 267 16.00 3.33 5.17
CA THR A 267 17.34 2.83 4.83
C THR A 267 18.13 2.34 6.04
N ARG A 268 17.58 2.49 7.25
CA ARG A 268 18.26 2.21 8.52
C ARG A 268 17.35 1.45 9.47
N MET A 269 17.96 0.82 10.48
CA MET A 269 17.21 0.26 11.60
C MET A 269 16.52 1.36 12.40
N GLN A 270 15.34 1.07 12.94
CA GLN A 270 14.49 2.07 13.57
C GLN A 270 15.02 2.43 14.98
N PRO A 271 15.37 3.70 15.24
CA PRO A 271 15.96 4.11 16.52
C PRO A 271 14.91 4.25 17.64
N GLN A 272 13.63 4.28 17.28
CA GLN A 272 12.50 4.39 18.19
C GLN A 272 11.34 3.55 17.66
N LEU A 273 10.58 2.92 18.56
CA LEU A 273 9.36 2.16 18.25
C LEU A 273 8.20 2.58 19.16
N PHE A 274 6.98 2.46 18.65
CA PHE A 274 5.75 2.69 19.41
C PHE A 274 5.21 1.37 19.97
N VAL A 275 4.74 1.42 21.22
CA VAL A 275 4.19 0.28 21.95
C VAL A 275 2.71 0.49 22.21
N ALA A 276 1.86 -0.31 21.57
CA ALA A 276 0.43 -0.40 21.85
C ALA A 276 0.19 -1.20 23.13
N ARG A 277 -0.86 -0.89 23.91
CA ARG A 277 -1.20 -1.69 25.10
C ARG A 277 -1.72 -3.07 24.69
N ASP A 278 -2.56 -3.07 23.67
CA ASP A 278 -3.23 -4.20 23.04
C ASP A 278 -3.66 -3.76 21.62
N PHE A 279 -4.33 -4.65 20.89
CA PHE A 279 -4.87 -4.30 19.57
C PHE A 279 -6.07 -3.35 19.61
N GLU A 280 -6.77 -3.18 20.74
CA GLU A 280 -7.81 -2.14 20.87
C GLU A 280 -7.20 -0.74 20.88
N HIS A 281 -6.03 -0.57 21.47
CA HIS A 281 -5.31 0.69 21.46
C HIS A 281 -4.95 1.14 20.03
N LEU A 282 -4.72 0.20 19.12
CA LEU A 282 -4.50 0.51 17.70
C LEU A 282 -5.74 1.17 17.09
N PHE A 283 -6.94 0.63 17.36
CA PHE A 283 -8.20 1.21 16.90
C PHE A 283 -8.44 2.58 17.49
N GLN A 284 -8.20 2.78 18.79
CA GLN A 284 -8.39 4.08 19.44
C GLN A 284 -7.57 5.17 18.75
N VAL A 285 -6.29 4.91 18.49
CA VAL A 285 -5.38 5.86 17.84
C VAL A 285 -5.76 6.06 16.37
N LEU A 286 -6.20 5.00 15.68
CA LEU A 286 -6.69 5.10 14.31
C LEU A 286 -7.99 5.92 14.21
N GLU A 287 -8.92 5.76 15.15
CA GLU A 287 -10.17 6.52 15.22
C GLU A 287 -9.92 7.99 15.54
N GLU A 288 -9.00 8.28 16.47
CA GLU A 288 -8.51 9.63 16.75
C GLU A 288 -7.92 10.28 15.50
N PHE A 289 -7.08 9.56 14.76
CA PHE A 289 -6.52 10.04 13.50
C PHE A 289 -7.61 10.23 12.43
N GLU A 290 -8.47 9.24 12.23
CA GLU A 290 -9.54 9.24 11.22
C GLU A 290 -10.48 10.45 11.43
N ALA A 291 -10.80 10.80 12.68
CA ALA A 291 -11.62 11.97 13.01
C ALA A 291 -10.99 13.31 12.56
N THR A 292 -9.68 13.37 12.36
CA THR A 292 -8.99 14.57 11.85
C THR A 292 -9.10 14.77 10.35
N LEU A 293 -9.46 13.72 9.59
CA LEU A 293 -9.34 13.70 8.14
C LEU A 293 -10.49 14.40 7.42
N SER A 294 -10.18 14.89 6.22
CA SER A 294 -11.10 15.61 5.33
C SER A 294 -12.39 14.84 5.03
N TRP A 295 -12.34 13.52 4.94
CA TRP A 295 -13.51 12.70 4.60
C TRP A 295 -14.45 12.46 5.80
N LYS A 296 -13.99 12.74 7.01
CA LYS A 296 -14.84 12.77 8.21
C LYS A 296 -15.37 14.17 8.51
N ARG A 297 -14.58 15.19 8.24
CA ARG A 297 -14.90 16.57 8.61
C ARG A 297 -15.67 17.32 7.52
N GLY A 298 -15.40 17.03 6.25
CA GLY A 298 -15.97 17.74 5.12
C GLY A 298 -15.70 19.25 5.14
N GLY A 299 -16.68 20.01 4.63
CA GLY A 299 -16.72 21.47 4.71
C GLY A 299 -15.47 22.17 4.17
N ASP A 300 -15.16 23.34 4.72
CA ASP A 300 -13.98 24.12 4.35
C ASP A 300 -12.68 23.39 4.66
N HIS A 301 -12.64 22.54 5.69
CA HIS A 301 -11.44 21.78 6.01
C HIS A 301 -11.02 20.88 4.84
N GLY A 302 -11.96 20.07 4.34
CA GLY A 302 -11.70 19.18 3.21
C GLY A 302 -11.48 19.94 1.90
N LEU A 303 -12.20 21.03 1.67
CA LEU A 303 -12.00 21.86 0.47
C LEU A 303 -10.60 22.49 0.42
N ASN A 304 -10.12 23.01 1.55
CA ASN A 304 -8.78 23.59 1.64
C ASN A 304 -7.69 22.53 1.42
N GLU A 305 -7.85 21.33 1.98
CA GLU A 305 -6.90 20.24 1.76
C GLU A 305 -6.90 19.78 0.29
N ALA A 306 -8.08 19.59 -0.32
CA ALA A 306 -8.20 19.24 -1.74
C ALA A 306 -7.58 20.30 -2.67
N LEU A 307 -7.80 21.60 -2.38
CA LEU A 307 -7.18 22.70 -3.13
C LEU A 307 -5.64 22.67 -3.01
N ARG A 308 -5.11 22.46 -1.81
CA ARG A 308 -3.66 22.39 -1.54
C ARG A 308 -3.01 21.16 -2.17
N ALA A 309 -3.74 20.05 -2.24
CA ALA A 309 -3.26 18.78 -2.76
C ALA A 309 -3.05 18.76 -4.27
N ARG A 310 -3.88 19.51 -5.02
CA ARG A 310 -3.81 19.63 -6.49
C ARG A 310 -3.96 18.29 -7.22
N THR A 311 -4.64 17.34 -6.58
CA THR A 311 -4.96 16.00 -7.09
C THR A 311 -6.47 15.85 -7.28
N VAL A 312 -6.89 14.73 -7.85
CA VAL A 312 -8.31 14.38 -7.95
C VAL A 312 -8.83 14.03 -6.55
N ASN A 313 -9.93 14.67 -6.18
CA ASN A 313 -10.65 14.43 -4.93
C ASN A 313 -12.12 14.24 -5.26
N HIS A 314 -12.90 13.63 -4.36
CA HIS A 314 -14.34 13.55 -4.52
C HIS A 314 -15.08 14.23 -3.37
N LEU A 315 -16.01 15.11 -3.76
CA LEU A 315 -16.85 15.91 -2.88
C LEU A 315 -18.19 15.21 -2.74
N VAL A 316 -18.57 14.82 -1.52
CA VAL A 316 -19.89 14.25 -1.21
C VAL A 316 -20.81 15.39 -0.79
N LEU A 317 -21.82 15.68 -1.59
CA LEU A 317 -22.80 16.72 -1.31
C LEU A 317 -23.83 16.24 -0.28
N SER A 318 -24.53 17.18 0.36
CA SER A 318 -25.56 16.89 1.37
C SER A 318 -26.74 16.03 0.88
N ASP A 319 -26.93 15.92 -0.43
CA ASP A 319 -27.94 15.06 -1.07
C ASP A 319 -27.38 13.72 -1.57
N GLY A 320 -26.13 13.40 -1.22
CA GLY A 320 -25.48 12.14 -1.57
C GLY A 320 -24.91 12.08 -2.99
N ARG A 321 -25.02 13.13 -3.80
CA ARG A 321 -24.27 13.20 -5.07
C ARG A 321 -22.78 13.36 -4.79
N GLU A 322 -21.95 12.73 -5.61
CA GLU A 322 -20.49 12.73 -5.48
C GLU A 322 -19.88 13.36 -6.72
N ILE A 323 -19.03 14.37 -6.55
CA ILE A 323 -18.37 15.06 -7.65
C ILE A 323 -16.88 14.83 -7.53
N SER A 324 -16.33 14.00 -8.42
CA SER A 324 -14.89 13.74 -8.49
C SER A 324 -14.23 14.70 -9.48
N GLY A 325 -13.16 15.37 -9.07
CA GLY A 325 -12.40 16.31 -9.91
C GLY A 325 -11.28 16.98 -9.11
N ARG A 326 -10.50 17.84 -9.77
CA ARG A 326 -9.47 18.63 -9.07
C ARG A 326 -10.07 19.97 -8.65
N VAL A 327 -10.00 20.30 -7.37
CA VAL A 327 -10.42 21.61 -6.85
C VAL A 327 -9.40 22.67 -7.29
N GLU A 328 -9.86 23.74 -7.93
CA GLU A 328 -9.02 24.83 -8.45
C GLU A 328 -9.29 26.19 -7.81
N GLY A 329 -10.50 26.39 -7.28
CA GLY A 329 -10.88 27.65 -6.68
C GLY A 329 -11.93 27.50 -5.60
N LEU A 330 -11.78 28.28 -4.55
CA LEU A 330 -12.74 28.41 -3.45
C LEU A 330 -13.10 29.88 -3.31
N LEU A 331 -14.39 30.20 -3.38
CA LEU A 331 -14.91 31.54 -3.14
C LEU A 331 -15.65 31.52 -1.79
N PRO A 332 -15.14 32.22 -0.76
CA PRO A 332 -15.86 32.34 0.51
C PRO A 332 -17.16 33.11 0.32
N GLY A 333 -18.20 32.73 1.07
CA GLY A 333 -19.47 33.44 1.12
C GLY A 333 -19.43 34.69 2.00
N ALA A 334 -20.52 35.45 1.95
CA ALA A 334 -20.73 36.58 2.83
C ALA A 334 -20.94 36.15 4.30
N GLN A 335 -21.46 34.94 4.48
CA GLN A 335 -21.75 34.31 5.77
C GLN A 335 -21.62 32.79 5.64
N PRO A 336 -21.42 32.07 6.76
CA PRO A 336 -21.41 30.61 6.75
C PRO A 336 -22.70 30.01 6.18
N VAL A 337 -22.54 28.98 5.36
CA VAL A 337 -23.64 28.28 4.69
C VAL A 337 -24.17 27.12 5.53
N ALA A 338 -23.26 26.40 6.17
CA ALA A 338 -23.54 25.31 7.09
C ALA A 338 -22.41 25.24 8.13
N GLU A 339 -22.57 24.38 9.14
CA GLU A 339 -21.51 24.13 10.12
C GLU A 339 -20.21 23.68 9.41
N GLY A 340 -19.10 24.36 9.69
CA GLY A 340 -17.81 24.07 9.07
C GLY A 340 -17.70 24.42 7.58
N LEU A 341 -18.71 25.08 6.97
CA LEU A 341 -18.73 25.44 5.56
C LEU A 341 -19.10 26.92 5.36
N SER A 342 -18.09 27.74 5.09
CA SER A 342 -18.21 29.15 4.71
C SER A 342 -17.98 29.40 3.22
N THR A 343 -17.44 28.42 2.49
CA THR A 343 -17.30 28.49 1.03
C THR A 343 -18.67 28.57 0.34
N ALA A 344 -18.84 29.56 -0.53
CA ALA A 344 -20.04 29.77 -1.34
C ALA A 344 -19.98 29.07 -2.69
N LEU A 345 -18.80 29.01 -3.30
CA LEU A 345 -18.61 28.43 -4.63
C LEU A 345 -17.28 27.69 -4.69
N VAL A 346 -17.30 26.48 -5.24
CA VAL A 346 -16.12 25.69 -5.55
C VAL A 346 -16.02 25.54 -7.05
N SER A 347 -14.83 25.76 -7.60
CA SER A 347 -14.50 25.51 -9.00
C SER A 347 -13.65 24.25 -9.10
N LEU A 348 -14.06 23.32 -9.97
CA LEU A 348 -13.32 22.12 -10.28
C LEU A 348 -12.83 22.14 -11.74
N ALA A 349 -11.58 21.73 -11.95
CA ALA A 349 -11.04 21.42 -13.27
C ALA A 349 -11.56 20.08 -13.77
N GLY A 350 -11.81 20.04 -15.09
CA GLY A 350 -12.00 18.82 -15.84
C GLY A 350 -10.72 17.96 -15.91
N PRO A 351 -10.86 16.63 -16.04
CA PRO A 351 -12.13 15.92 -16.12
C PRO A 351 -12.87 15.82 -14.77
N VAL A 352 -14.21 15.82 -14.83
CA VAL A 352 -15.11 15.67 -13.67
C VAL A 352 -16.02 14.46 -13.85
N LEU A 353 -16.16 13.64 -12.81
CA LEU A 353 -17.04 12.46 -12.81
C LEU A 353 -18.11 12.60 -11.74
N LEU A 354 -19.38 12.51 -12.15
CA LEU A 354 -20.53 12.47 -11.27
C LEU A 354 -20.82 11.03 -10.85
N SER A 355 -20.95 10.80 -9.55
CA SER A 355 -21.24 9.49 -8.96
C SER A 355 -22.31 9.58 -7.88
N HIS A 356 -22.83 8.43 -7.46
CA HIS A 356 -23.64 8.27 -6.25
C HIS A 356 -23.37 6.91 -5.62
N GLY A 357 -23.04 6.89 -4.33
CA GLY A 357 -22.70 5.66 -3.62
C GLY A 357 -21.49 4.94 -4.22
N GLY A 358 -20.49 5.68 -4.70
CA GLY A 358 -19.28 5.15 -5.32
C GLY A 358 -19.49 4.53 -6.70
N LYS A 359 -20.57 4.93 -7.40
CA LYS A 359 -20.89 4.49 -8.77
C LYS A 359 -21.11 5.65 -9.71
N ALA A 360 -20.36 5.67 -10.82
CA ALA A 360 -20.50 6.69 -11.85
C ALA A 360 -21.90 6.68 -12.48
N LEU A 361 -22.49 7.87 -12.65
CA LEU A 361 -23.82 8.07 -13.25
C LEU A 361 -23.80 8.38 -14.75
N GLY A 362 -22.63 8.38 -15.39
CA GLY A 362 -22.50 8.67 -16.82
C GLY A 362 -21.07 8.87 -17.28
N THR A 363 -20.92 9.55 -18.41
CA THR A 363 -19.62 9.91 -18.96
C THR A 363 -19.00 11.09 -18.20
N PRO A 364 -17.67 11.15 -18.07
CA PRO A 364 -17.00 12.30 -17.51
C PRO A 364 -17.27 13.58 -18.32
N TRP A 365 -17.20 14.70 -17.61
CA TRP A 365 -17.36 16.03 -18.14
C TRP A 365 -16.01 16.75 -18.20
N GLN A 366 -15.67 17.31 -19.37
CA GLN A 366 -14.36 17.93 -19.60
C GLN A 366 -14.34 19.44 -19.29
N ASN A 367 -15.50 20.09 -19.28
CA ASN A 367 -15.59 21.54 -19.10
C ASN A 367 -15.58 21.92 -17.61
N PRO A 368 -15.44 23.21 -17.27
CA PRO A 368 -15.51 23.68 -15.89
C PRO A 368 -16.76 23.17 -15.16
N THR A 369 -16.58 22.78 -13.91
CA THR A 369 -17.68 22.41 -13.01
C THR A 369 -17.65 23.30 -11.78
N LEU A 370 -18.82 23.77 -11.38
CA LEU A 370 -19.04 24.62 -10.22
C LEU A 370 -19.95 23.90 -9.23
N VAL A 371 -19.64 24.01 -7.94
CA VAL A 371 -20.52 23.61 -6.84
C VAL A 371 -20.82 24.85 -6.02
N ALA A 372 -22.07 25.30 -6.06
CA ALA A 372 -22.54 26.45 -5.29
C ALA A 372 -23.28 26.00 -4.04
N PHE A 373 -22.91 26.59 -2.91
CA PHE A 373 -23.49 26.30 -1.61
C PHE A 373 -24.43 27.41 -1.16
N GLY A 374 -25.52 27.01 -0.51
CA GLY A 374 -26.53 27.92 0.05
C GLY A 374 -27.96 27.52 -0.21
N GLY A 375 -28.18 26.31 -0.75
CA GLY A 375 -29.50 25.78 -1.09
C GLY A 375 -30.13 26.47 -2.31
N GLY A 376 -30.89 25.71 -3.09
CA GLY A 376 -31.55 26.20 -4.29
C GLY A 376 -31.79 25.07 -5.28
N THR A 377 -32.54 25.37 -6.35
CA THR A 377 -32.85 24.42 -7.42
C THR A 377 -32.65 25.07 -8.78
N LEU A 378 -32.02 24.35 -9.71
CA LEU A 378 -31.99 24.75 -11.11
C LEU A 378 -33.25 24.23 -11.82
N PRO A 379 -33.86 25.01 -12.73
CA PRO A 379 -34.86 24.47 -13.64
C PRO A 379 -34.22 23.43 -14.56
N GLU A 380 -35.02 22.48 -15.05
CA GLU A 380 -34.54 21.47 -16.01
C GLU A 380 -34.04 22.12 -17.30
N GLN A 381 -34.81 23.07 -17.85
CA GLN A 381 -34.41 23.93 -18.96
C GLN A 381 -35.01 25.33 -18.79
N GLY A 382 -34.30 26.36 -19.26
CA GLY A 382 -34.79 27.74 -19.28
C GLY A 382 -33.92 28.73 -18.51
N PRO A 383 -34.28 30.03 -18.55
CA PRO A 383 -33.54 31.05 -17.80
C PRO A 383 -33.68 30.83 -16.29
N PHE A 384 -32.64 31.15 -15.53
CA PHE A 384 -32.67 31.14 -14.08
C PHE A 384 -31.99 32.37 -13.49
N GLN A 385 -32.44 32.75 -12.30
CA GLN A 385 -31.80 33.71 -11.42
C GLN A 385 -31.94 33.19 -9.99
N LEU A 386 -30.81 33.06 -9.29
CA LEU A 386 -30.71 32.46 -7.98
C LEU A 386 -29.99 33.42 -7.04
N GLU A 387 -30.46 33.48 -5.80
CA GLU A 387 -29.78 34.10 -4.68
C GLU A 387 -29.69 33.04 -3.57
N LEU A 388 -28.47 32.62 -3.26
CA LEU A 388 -28.21 31.55 -2.30
C LEU A 388 -27.97 32.13 -0.91
N ALA A 389 -28.17 31.33 0.14
CA ALA A 389 -27.94 31.77 1.53
C ALA A 389 -26.50 32.26 1.80
N SER A 390 -25.54 31.85 0.97
CA SER A 390 -24.15 32.33 1.00
C SER A 390 -23.96 33.79 0.57
N GLY A 391 -25.00 34.45 0.05
CA GLY A 391 -24.94 35.77 -0.60
C GLY A 391 -24.50 35.70 -2.07
N LEU A 392 -24.24 34.50 -2.60
CA LEU A 392 -23.93 34.29 -4.00
C LEU A 392 -25.19 34.42 -4.86
N ARG A 393 -25.13 35.28 -5.87
CA ARG A 393 -26.15 35.41 -6.90
C ARG A 393 -25.64 34.83 -8.21
N LEU A 394 -26.44 33.97 -8.84
CA LEU A 394 -26.12 33.34 -10.12
C LEU A 394 -27.29 33.51 -11.09
N GLU A 395 -27.01 33.81 -12.34
CA GLU A 395 -28.00 33.90 -13.40
C GLU A 395 -27.47 33.29 -14.71
N GLY A 396 -28.37 32.79 -15.55
CA GLY A 396 -28.00 32.16 -16.81
C GLY A 396 -29.16 31.41 -17.44
N PHE A 397 -28.83 30.41 -18.26
CA PHE A 397 -29.80 29.52 -18.89
C PHE A 397 -29.43 28.06 -18.61
N ALA A 398 -30.33 27.28 -18.03
CA ALA A 398 -30.15 25.85 -17.83
C ALA A 398 -30.43 25.09 -19.14
N GLY A 399 -29.48 24.26 -19.56
CA GLY A 399 -29.58 23.42 -20.76
C GLY A 399 -30.06 21.98 -20.50
N GLY A 400 -30.27 21.59 -19.24
CA GLY A 400 -30.51 20.21 -18.81
C GLY A 400 -29.26 19.53 -18.25
N GLY A 401 -29.44 18.50 -17.42
CA GLY A 401 -28.31 17.71 -16.91
C GLY A 401 -27.27 18.48 -16.08
N ASN A 402 -27.71 19.56 -15.41
CA ASN A 402 -26.90 20.55 -14.68
C ASN A 402 -25.99 21.42 -15.57
N GLU A 403 -26.13 21.39 -16.90
CA GLU A 403 -25.43 22.30 -17.79
C GLU A 403 -26.06 23.70 -17.72
N VAL A 404 -25.21 24.72 -17.58
CA VAL A 404 -25.60 26.13 -17.58
C VAL A 404 -24.82 26.91 -18.62
N LEU A 405 -25.55 27.79 -19.33
CA LEU A 405 -25.07 28.62 -20.42
C LEU A 405 -25.22 30.10 -20.06
N ARG A 406 -24.31 30.94 -20.60
CA ARG A 406 -24.25 32.38 -20.33
C ARG A 406 -24.25 32.69 -18.82
N LEU A 407 -23.58 31.83 -18.05
CA LEU A 407 -23.54 31.95 -16.59
C LEU A 407 -22.86 33.28 -16.20
N ARG A 408 -23.52 34.00 -15.29
CA ARG A 408 -23.02 35.22 -14.66
C ARG A 408 -23.31 35.13 -13.17
N GLY A 409 -22.51 35.84 -12.38
CA GLY A 409 -22.72 35.85 -10.95
C GLY A 409 -22.14 37.08 -10.28
N SER A 410 -22.62 37.32 -9.07
CA SER A 410 -22.08 38.34 -8.18
C SER A 410 -22.10 37.84 -6.74
N LEU A 411 -21.18 38.35 -5.92
CA LEU A 411 -21.16 38.13 -4.48
C LEU A 411 -21.15 39.49 -3.79
N ASN A 412 -22.14 39.75 -2.93
CA ASN A 412 -22.30 41.06 -2.28
C ASN A 412 -22.29 42.24 -3.28
N GLY A 413 -22.93 42.06 -4.44
CA GLY A 413 -23.01 43.07 -5.50
C GLY A 413 -21.72 43.25 -6.33
N ARG A 414 -20.64 42.51 -6.03
CA ARG A 414 -19.42 42.51 -6.84
C ARG A 414 -19.52 41.44 -7.93
N PRO A 415 -19.37 41.78 -9.22
CA PRO A 415 -19.34 40.80 -10.30
C PRO A 415 -18.24 39.76 -10.12
N LEU A 416 -18.53 38.52 -10.50
CA LEU A 416 -17.58 37.40 -10.49
C LEU A 416 -17.16 37.03 -11.91
N GLU A 417 -15.90 36.63 -12.07
CA GLU A 417 -15.43 35.98 -13.29
C GLU A 417 -15.84 34.49 -13.24
N LEU A 418 -16.82 34.12 -14.06
CA LEU A 418 -17.34 32.75 -14.17
C LEU A 418 -17.21 32.25 -15.61
N PRO A 419 -17.02 30.94 -15.81
CA PRO A 419 -17.10 30.34 -17.13
C PRO A 419 -18.49 30.58 -17.74
N THR A 420 -18.54 30.91 -19.04
CA THR A 420 -19.81 31.13 -19.74
C THR A 420 -20.61 29.84 -19.91
N VAL A 421 -19.94 28.69 -19.96
CA VAL A 421 -20.53 27.35 -20.00
C VAL A 421 -19.89 26.50 -18.92
N ALA A 422 -20.72 25.88 -18.09
CA ALA A 422 -20.26 25.00 -17.02
C ALA A 422 -21.31 23.97 -16.64
N ARG A 423 -20.91 22.98 -15.85
CA ARG A 423 -21.85 22.22 -15.02
C ARG A 423 -22.00 22.92 -13.68
N LEU A 424 -23.22 23.16 -13.22
CA LEU A 424 -23.50 23.80 -11.94
C LEU A 424 -24.28 22.87 -11.03
N PHE A 425 -23.69 22.52 -9.89
CA PHE A 425 -24.34 21.78 -8.83
C PHE A 425 -24.70 22.72 -7.69
N LEU A 426 -25.91 22.60 -7.15
CA LEU A 426 -26.36 23.30 -5.95
C LEU A 426 -26.41 22.34 -4.77
N ALA A 427 -25.89 22.75 -3.62
CA ALA A 427 -25.93 21.96 -2.39
C ALA A 427 -26.16 22.84 -1.15
N SER A 428 -26.67 22.22 -0.09
CA SER A 428 -26.80 22.87 1.23
C SER A 428 -25.62 22.59 2.16
N GLY A 429 -24.83 21.55 1.88
CA GLY A 429 -23.68 21.18 2.69
C GLY A 429 -22.73 20.23 1.96
N LEU A 430 -21.59 19.98 2.61
CA LEU A 430 -20.51 19.15 2.09
C LEU A 430 -20.00 18.23 3.22
N PRO A 431 -20.70 17.13 3.54
CA PRO A 431 -20.34 16.26 4.65
C PRO A 431 -18.97 15.57 4.53
N SER A 432 -18.43 15.39 3.31
CA SER A 432 -17.16 14.68 3.11
C SER A 432 -16.41 15.18 1.89
N VAL A 433 -15.08 15.23 2.01
CA VAL A 433 -14.13 15.38 0.90
C VAL A 433 -13.04 14.34 1.07
N ALA A 434 -12.84 13.48 0.08
CA ALA A 434 -11.87 12.38 0.17
C ALA A 434 -10.93 12.37 -1.03
N GLY A 435 -9.76 11.75 -0.84
CA GLY A 435 -8.77 11.54 -1.88
C GLY A 435 -9.28 10.63 -2.99
N GLY A 436 -8.81 10.88 -4.21
CA GLY A 436 -9.15 10.06 -5.37
C GLY A 436 -10.61 10.21 -5.85
N PRO A 437 -10.97 9.49 -6.92
CA PRO A 437 -12.33 9.47 -7.45
C PRO A 437 -13.28 8.62 -6.59
N ALA A 438 -14.57 8.96 -6.59
CA ALA A 438 -15.60 8.18 -5.91
C ALA A 438 -15.81 6.78 -6.52
N ASP A 439 -15.62 6.64 -7.84
CA ASP A 439 -15.63 5.36 -8.56
C ASP A 439 -14.28 5.18 -9.29
N PRO A 440 -13.28 4.57 -8.63
CA PRO A 440 -11.94 4.34 -9.22
C PRO A 440 -11.99 3.52 -10.49
N GLY A 441 -12.88 2.51 -10.54
CA GLY A 441 -13.01 1.66 -11.71
C GLY A 441 -13.57 2.42 -12.92
N ALA A 442 -14.54 3.31 -12.72
CA ALA A 442 -14.99 4.20 -13.78
C ALA A 442 -13.93 5.23 -14.17
N TRP A 443 -13.29 5.85 -13.19
CA TRP A 443 -12.22 6.81 -13.45
C TRP A 443 -11.10 6.20 -14.30
N ASP A 444 -10.66 4.99 -13.93
CA ASP A 444 -9.64 4.24 -14.67
C ASP A 444 -10.05 3.92 -16.10
N ARG A 445 -11.30 3.52 -16.35
CA ARG A 445 -11.78 3.25 -17.72
C ARG A 445 -11.69 4.47 -18.65
N TRP A 446 -11.77 5.68 -18.10
CA TRP A 446 -11.75 6.92 -18.89
C TRP A 446 -10.38 7.60 -18.92
N PHE A 447 -9.61 7.47 -17.84
CA PHE A 447 -8.40 8.26 -17.59
C PHE A 447 -7.19 7.44 -17.17
N GLY A 448 -7.35 6.12 -17.00
CA GLY A 448 -6.26 5.23 -16.71
C GLY A 448 -5.25 5.25 -17.86
N GLU A 449 -3.97 5.32 -17.52
CA GLU A 449 -2.90 5.14 -18.51
C GLU A 449 -2.98 3.74 -19.12
N MET A 450 -2.73 3.66 -20.43
CA MET A 450 -2.43 2.40 -21.10
C MET A 450 -0.97 2.02 -20.77
N ASP A 451 -0.80 0.88 -20.11
CA ASP A 451 0.41 0.03 -20.13
C ASP A 451 1.74 0.53 -19.51
N SER A 452 1.77 1.53 -18.60
CA SER A 452 3.03 1.91 -17.92
C SER A 452 3.48 0.96 -16.79
N PHE A 453 2.61 0.03 -16.35
CA PHE A 453 2.91 -0.91 -15.26
C PHE A 453 3.31 -2.32 -15.71
N THR A 454 2.99 -2.67 -16.96
CA THR A 454 3.13 -4.02 -17.52
C THR A 454 4.49 -4.31 -18.15
N GLU A 455 5.32 -3.31 -18.40
CA GLU A 455 6.70 -3.52 -18.89
C GLU A 455 7.66 -3.81 -17.73
N GLY A 456 7.46 -4.96 -17.09
CA GLY A 456 8.38 -5.54 -16.11
C GLY A 456 9.59 -6.21 -16.76
N GLU A 457 10.26 -5.54 -17.70
CA GLU A 457 11.46 -6.09 -18.37
C GLU A 457 12.67 -6.14 -17.41
N GLY A 458 12.87 -5.12 -16.57
CA GLY A 458 14.02 -5.04 -15.65
C GLY A 458 14.02 -6.13 -14.57
N GLU A 459 12.92 -6.30 -13.84
CA GLU A 459 12.78 -7.31 -12.77
C GLU A 459 12.81 -8.74 -13.34
N ALA A 460 12.20 -8.97 -14.51
CA ALA A 460 12.23 -10.27 -15.18
C ALA A 460 13.66 -10.63 -15.66
N GLN A 461 14.43 -9.65 -16.16
CA GLN A 461 15.84 -9.82 -16.51
C GLN A 461 16.72 -10.07 -15.27
N ALA A 462 16.43 -9.40 -14.14
CA ALA A 462 17.11 -9.65 -12.86
C ALA A 462 16.88 -11.09 -12.36
N ARG A 463 15.65 -11.63 -12.50
CA ARG A 463 15.36 -13.05 -12.22
C ARG A 463 16.11 -14.01 -13.16
N ALA A 464 16.07 -13.75 -14.46
CA ALA A 464 16.76 -14.58 -15.45
C ALA A 464 18.26 -14.69 -15.15
N ARG A 465 18.90 -13.58 -14.74
CA ARG A 465 20.32 -13.59 -14.35
C ARG A 465 20.59 -14.18 -12.97
N LYS A 466 19.67 -14.11 -11.99
CA LYS A 466 19.83 -14.83 -10.70
C LYS A 466 19.98 -16.34 -10.93
N ALA A 467 19.25 -16.90 -11.89
CA ALA A 467 19.38 -18.30 -12.29
C ALA A 467 20.73 -18.60 -12.98
N GLU A 468 21.25 -17.65 -13.77
CA GLU A 468 22.56 -17.75 -14.45
C GLU A 468 23.76 -17.38 -13.57
N ALA A 469 23.55 -16.81 -12.38
CA ALA A 469 24.60 -16.32 -11.50
C ALA A 469 25.43 -17.46 -10.86
N LEU A 470 24.90 -18.68 -10.81
CA LEU A 470 25.60 -19.84 -10.28
C LEU A 470 26.34 -20.57 -11.40
N SER A 471 27.58 -20.98 -11.15
CA SER A 471 28.24 -21.97 -12.02
C SER A 471 27.36 -23.23 -12.13
N PRO A 472 27.27 -23.91 -13.29
CA PRO A 472 26.42 -25.08 -13.45
C PRO A 472 26.69 -26.18 -12.40
N ALA A 473 27.95 -26.33 -11.99
CA ALA A 473 28.34 -27.27 -10.94
C ALA A 473 27.80 -26.90 -9.54
N LEU A 474 27.76 -25.60 -9.22
CA LEU A 474 27.20 -25.12 -7.96
C LEU A 474 25.67 -25.18 -7.95
N ALA A 475 25.03 -24.82 -9.07
CA ALA A 475 23.59 -24.99 -9.23
C ALA A 475 23.17 -26.46 -9.03
N ALA A 476 23.91 -27.40 -9.62
CA ALA A 476 23.68 -28.84 -9.44
C ALA A 476 23.82 -29.31 -7.97
N LEU A 477 24.72 -28.71 -7.19
CA LEU A 477 24.83 -29.02 -5.75
C LEU A 477 23.60 -28.56 -4.98
N TYR A 478 23.12 -27.34 -5.23
CA TYR A 478 21.88 -26.85 -4.60
C TYR A 478 20.66 -27.68 -5.02
N GLU A 479 20.54 -28.04 -6.31
CA GLU A 479 19.50 -28.95 -6.80
C GLU A 479 19.50 -30.29 -6.07
N GLU A 480 20.69 -30.89 -5.91
CA GLU A 480 20.79 -32.17 -5.24
C GLU A 480 20.44 -32.08 -3.75
N VAL A 481 20.92 -31.04 -3.05
CA VAL A 481 20.54 -30.80 -1.65
C VAL A 481 19.04 -30.57 -1.50
N HIS A 482 18.44 -29.82 -2.43
CA HIS A 482 17.01 -29.59 -2.45
C HIS A 482 16.22 -30.89 -2.67
N ALA A 483 16.64 -31.74 -3.61
CA ALA A 483 16.03 -33.05 -3.83
C ALA A 483 16.16 -33.99 -2.61
N LEU A 484 17.31 -33.98 -1.93
CA LEU A 484 17.50 -34.75 -0.68
C LEU A 484 16.53 -34.28 0.42
N ARG A 485 16.34 -32.96 0.57
CA ARG A 485 15.36 -32.40 1.52
C ARG A 485 13.93 -32.76 1.13
N ALA A 486 13.56 -32.57 -0.13
CA ALA A 486 12.20 -32.83 -0.61
C ALA A 486 11.80 -34.30 -0.49
N SER A 487 12.73 -35.22 -0.74
CA SER A 487 12.49 -36.66 -0.54
C SER A 487 12.49 -37.07 0.93
N GLY A 488 13.11 -36.27 1.81
CA GLY A 488 13.36 -36.61 3.21
C GLY A 488 14.35 -37.76 3.41
N GLN A 489 14.89 -38.35 2.33
CA GLN A 489 15.71 -39.56 2.38
C GLN A 489 17.13 -39.26 1.91
N PHE A 490 18.13 -39.50 2.76
CA PHE A 490 19.54 -39.32 2.38
C PHE A 490 20.45 -40.36 3.01
N ARG A 491 21.43 -40.83 2.22
CA ARG A 491 22.49 -41.73 2.70
C ARG A 491 23.62 -40.90 3.32
N PRO A 492 24.14 -41.24 4.52
CA PRO A 492 25.25 -40.52 5.14
C PRO A 492 26.46 -40.33 4.21
N ASP A 493 26.85 -41.37 3.47
CA ASP A 493 27.98 -41.29 2.52
C ASP A 493 27.75 -40.29 1.38
N ARG A 494 26.49 -40.13 0.96
CA ARG A 494 26.14 -39.16 -0.09
C ARG A 494 26.19 -37.74 0.46
N LEU A 495 25.70 -37.53 1.68
CA LEU A 495 25.79 -36.25 2.37
C LEU A 495 27.25 -35.82 2.56
N GLU A 496 28.13 -36.74 2.99
CA GLU A 496 29.57 -36.47 3.11
C GLU A 496 30.23 -36.15 1.75
N THR A 497 29.74 -36.74 0.66
CA THR A 497 30.20 -36.41 -0.69
C THR A 497 29.80 -34.99 -1.09
N LEU A 498 28.58 -34.57 -0.77
CA LEU A 498 28.10 -33.21 -1.00
C LEU A 498 28.87 -32.19 -0.15
N VAL A 499 29.14 -32.49 1.12
CA VAL A 499 29.96 -31.64 2.00
C VAL A 499 31.36 -31.42 1.40
N ARG A 500 32.01 -32.48 0.93
CA ARG A 500 33.32 -32.36 0.25
C ARG A 500 33.24 -31.55 -1.05
N ALA A 501 32.15 -31.67 -1.80
CA ALA A 501 31.96 -30.90 -3.02
C ALA A 501 31.70 -29.41 -2.72
N ALA A 502 30.87 -29.10 -1.72
CA ALA A 502 30.59 -27.74 -1.26
C ALA A 502 31.83 -27.03 -0.71
N ALA A 503 32.80 -27.76 -0.15
CA ALA A 503 34.08 -27.20 0.32
C ALA A 503 34.90 -26.51 -0.79
N ARG A 504 34.62 -26.80 -2.08
CA ARG A 504 35.25 -26.13 -3.23
C ARG A 504 34.73 -24.70 -3.45
N TYR A 505 33.63 -24.33 -2.78
CA TYR A 505 32.98 -23.03 -2.85
C TYR A 505 33.04 -22.37 -1.47
N PRO A 506 34.18 -21.75 -1.10
CA PRO A 506 34.38 -21.22 0.26
C PRO A 506 33.36 -20.15 0.63
N ASP A 507 32.94 -19.33 -0.34
CA ASP A 507 32.02 -18.22 -0.16
C ASP A 507 30.54 -18.66 -0.11
N GLU A 508 30.23 -19.90 -0.47
CA GLU A 508 28.88 -20.48 -0.42
C GLU A 508 28.53 -20.99 0.98
N TRP A 509 28.43 -20.06 1.92
CA TRP A 509 28.12 -20.36 3.31
C TRP A 509 26.71 -20.94 3.49
N LEU A 510 25.74 -20.53 2.66
CA LEU A 510 24.35 -20.99 2.75
C LEU A 510 24.24 -22.49 2.40
N LEU A 511 24.93 -22.93 1.36
CA LEU A 511 25.00 -24.36 1.00
C LEU A 511 25.61 -25.19 2.13
N LYS A 512 26.65 -24.69 2.79
CA LYS A 512 27.27 -25.35 3.94
C LYS A 512 26.30 -25.44 5.12
N ALA A 513 25.58 -24.36 5.41
CA ALA A 513 24.57 -24.33 6.47
C ALA A 513 23.45 -25.35 6.21
N GLU A 514 22.97 -25.47 4.97
CA GLU A 514 21.96 -26.46 4.57
C GLU A 514 22.44 -27.90 4.79
N LEU A 515 23.70 -28.19 4.43
CA LEU A 515 24.31 -29.51 4.62
C LEU A 515 24.55 -29.82 6.10
N ASP A 516 25.03 -28.85 6.88
CA ASP A 516 25.26 -29.01 8.31
C ASP A 516 23.96 -29.24 9.08
N GLU A 517 22.85 -28.65 8.66
CA GLU A 517 21.53 -28.93 9.22
C GLU A 517 21.09 -30.37 8.89
N LEU A 518 21.22 -30.80 7.63
CA LEU A 518 20.93 -32.17 7.21
C LEU A 518 21.74 -33.20 8.02
N ARG A 519 22.99 -32.89 8.38
CA ARG A 519 23.85 -33.76 9.23
C ARG A 519 23.34 -33.89 10.66
N ARG A 520 22.61 -32.91 11.17
CA ARG A 520 22.06 -32.90 12.54
C ARG A 520 20.73 -33.60 12.64
N LEU A 521 20.04 -33.81 11.52
CA LEU A 521 18.82 -34.60 11.50
C LEU A 521 19.16 -36.04 11.92
N PRO A 522 18.33 -36.69 12.75
CA PRO A 522 18.56 -38.07 13.13
C PRO A 522 18.64 -38.94 11.87
N PRO A 523 19.52 -39.97 11.83
CA PRO A 523 19.53 -40.93 10.73
C PRO A 523 18.12 -41.52 10.67
N GLN A 524 17.41 -41.30 9.57
CA GLN A 524 16.14 -41.97 9.39
C GLN A 524 16.42 -43.46 9.31
N GLU A 525 15.81 -44.24 10.21
CA GLU A 525 15.82 -45.69 10.11
C GLU A 525 15.38 -46.04 8.71
N ALA A 526 16.26 -46.71 7.95
CA ALA A 526 15.89 -47.30 6.70
C ALA A 526 14.70 -48.23 7.01
N TYR A 527 13.49 -47.85 6.61
CA TYR A 527 12.43 -48.82 6.43
C TYR A 527 12.94 -49.77 5.34
N VAL A 528 13.55 -50.86 5.79
CA VAL A 528 13.95 -51.97 4.95
C VAL A 528 12.65 -52.57 4.43
N ALA A 529 12.42 -52.32 3.13
CA ALA A 529 11.60 -53.06 2.17
C ALA A 529 10.24 -53.62 2.62
#